data_AF-T0Z1P2-F1
#
_entry.id   AF-T0Z1P2-F1
#
_cell.length_a   1.000
_cell.length_b   1.000
_cell.length_c   1.000
_cell.angle_alpha   90.00
_cell.angle_beta   90.00
_cell.angle_gamma   90.00
#
_symmetry.space_group_name_H-M   'P 1'
#
loop_
_entity.id
_entity.type
_entity.pdbx_description
1 polymer ?
#
loop_
_entity_poly.entity_id
_entity_poly.type
_entity_poly.pdbx_seq_one_letter_code
_entity_poly.pdbx_strand_id
1 'polypeptide(L)'
;MPEHLAEVRARTLARVDKTEAAVKDRLTKEIIYWDHRAEDLKAQEQAGKINARLNAEESRKRADALQGRLHKRLDELKRERQIASLPPVVQGGVLVVPFGLINAMQGQPMASSAASVDTQAAAARARAIVMDIERSLGYEPVDREFDKLGYDLESRVPGTGKLRFIEVKGRISGASVVTVTRNEILTSLNKPEDFILAIVEFLGEGQHRVHYLRQPFQREPDFGVTSVNYDFAELLARTASPA
;
A
#
# COMPACT_ATOMS: atom_id res chain seq x y z
N MET A 1 7.45 -2.69 -14.90
CA MET A 1 8.26 -3.93 -14.92
C MET A 1 9.71 -3.70 -14.46
N PRO A 2 10.46 -2.69 -14.97
CA PRO A 2 11.83 -2.43 -14.50
C PRO A 2 11.89 -2.03 -13.02
N GLU A 3 10.96 -1.19 -12.56
CA GLU A 3 10.88 -0.77 -11.15
C GLU A 3 10.63 -1.93 -10.19
N HIS A 4 9.65 -2.79 -10.49
CA HIS A 4 9.37 -3.94 -9.62
C HIS A 4 10.56 -4.92 -9.54
N LEU A 5 11.27 -5.13 -10.66
CA LEU A 5 12.50 -5.93 -10.64
C LEU A 5 13.58 -5.28 -9.77
N ALA A 6 13.75 -3.96 -9.86
CA ALA A 6 14.70 -3.22 -9.04
C ALA A 6 14.36 -3.30 -7.54
N GLU A 7 13.09 -3.13 -7.18
CA GLU A 7 12.58 -3.26 -5.81
C GLU A 7 12.84 -4.66 -5.24
N VAL A 8 12.45 -5.70 -5.98
CA VAL A 8 12.64 -7.11 -5.57
C VAL A 8 14.13 -7.42 -5.45
N ARG A 9 14.96 -6.96 -6.40
CA ARG A 9 16.41 -7.17 -6.38
C ARG A 9 17.05 -6.50 -5.16
N ALA A 10 16.71 -5.25 -4.88
CA ALA A 10 17.25 -4.51 -3.73
C ALA A 10 16.92 -5.23 -2.41
N ARG A 11 15.66 -5.59 -2.20
CA ARG A 11 15.21 -6.29 -0.99
C ARG A 11 15.89 -7.66 -0.82
N THR A 12 15.96 -8.45 -1.90
CA THR A 12 16.52 -9.80 -1.84
C THR A 12 18.02 -9.78 -1.61
N LEU A 13 18.78 -8.90 -2.30
CA LEU A 13 20.23 -8.81 -2.11
C LEU A 13 20.58 -8.40 -0.67
N ALA A 14 19.90 -7.41 -0.10
CA ALA A 14 20.11 -7.00 1.28
C ALA A 14 19.88 -8.14 2.28
N ARG A 15 18.82 -8.94 2.08
CA ARG A 15 18.55 -10.13 2.91
C ARG A 15 19.62 -11.20 2.74
N VAL A 16 20.04 -11.48 1.50
CA VAL A 16 21.07 -12.47 1.20
C VAL A 16 22.41 -12.09 1.81
N ASP A 17 22.85 -10.83 1.67
CA ASP A 17 24.10 -10.32 2.25
C ASP A 17 24.13 -10.49 3.77
N LYS A 18 23.05 -10.07 4.44
CA LYS A 18 22.90 -10.23 5.90
C LYS A 18 22.95 -11.70 6.32
N THR A 19 22.29 -12.57 5.55
CA THR A 19 22.24 -14.00 5.84
C THR A 19 23.60 -14.66 5.62
N GLU A 20 24.30 -14.30 4.53
CA GLU A 20 25.62 -14.83 4.21
C GLU A 20 26.63 -14.47 5.29
N ALA A 21 26.65 -13.20 5.73
CA ALA A 21 27.53 -12.75 6.81
C ALA A 21 27.28 -13.53 8.12
N ALA A 22 26.01 -13.68 8.52
CA ALA A 22 25.65 -14.40 9.75
C ALA A 22 25.97 -15.90 9.68
N VAL A 23 25.76 -16.54 8.53
CA VAL A 23 26.07 -17.96 8.32
C VAL A 23 27.58 -18.19 8.36
N LYS A 24 28.36 -17.35 7.67
CA LYS A 24 29.83 -17.42 7.70
C LYS A 24 30.35 -17.23 9.11
N ASP A 25 29.94 -16.15 9.79
CA ASP A 25 30.40 -15.86 11.16
C ASP A 25 30.14 -17.03 12.11
N ARG A 26 28.91 -17.55 12.12
CA ARG A 26 28.54 -18.64 13.05
C ARG A 26 29.21 -19.96 12.72
N LEU A 27 29.16 -20.41 11.45
CA LEU A 27 29.67 -21.72 11.09
C LEU A 27 31.19 -21.76 11.10
N THR A 28 31.88 -20.69 10.68
CA THR A 28 33.34 -20.63 10.74
C THR A 28 33.85 -20.70 12.19
N LYS A 29 33.20 -20.02 13.14
CA LYS A 29 33.54 -20.12 14.57
C LYS A 29 33.38 -21.55 15.11
N GLU A 30 32.27 -22.21 14.81
CA GLU A 30 32.02 -23.59 15.22
C GLU A 30 33.02 -24.56 14.57
N ILE A 31 33.32 -24.41 13.28
CA ILE A 31 34.32 -25.23 12.58
C ILE A 31 35.68 -25.10 13.26
N ILE A 32 36.15 -23.87 13.50
CA ILE A 32 37.43 -23.61 14.17
C ILE A 32 37.46 -24.26 15.56
N TYR A 33 36.36 -24.15 16.32
CA TYR A 33 36.26 -24.77 17.64
C TYR A 33 36.40 -26.30 17.58
N TRP A 34 35.64 -26.96 16.70
CA TRP A 34 35.68 -28.42 16.58
C TRP A 34 37.00 -28.93 15.99
N ASP A 35 37.62 -28.18 15.06
CA ASP A 35 38.95 -28.48 14.52
C ASP A 35 40.02 -28.40 15.62
N HIS A 36 40.05 -27.31 16.39
CA HIS A 36 40.98 -27.17 17.51
C HIS A 36 40.78 -28.29 18.55
N ARG A 37 39.52 -28.59 18.88
CA ARG A 37 39.18 -29.66 19.83
C ARG A 37 39.64 -31.04 19.34
N ALA A 38 39.52 -31.31 18.04
CA ALA A 38 39.99 -32.56 17.46
C ALA A 38 41.51 -32.69 17.58
N GLU A 39 42.27 -31.62 17.30
CA GLU A 39 43.73 -31.62 17.42
C GLU A 39 44.19 -31.75 18.88
N ASP A 40 43.53 -31.07 19.83
CA ASP A 40 43.81 -31.22 21.28
C ASP A 40 43.62 -32.66 21.76
N LEU A 41 42.52 -33.32 21.32
CA LEU A 41 42.22 -34.70 21.69
C LEU A 41 43.21 -35.68 21.04
N LYS A 42 43.63 -35.41 19.81
CA LYS A 42 44.66 -36.19 19.12
C LYS A 42 46.02 -36.10 19.81
N ALA A 43 46.41 -34.92 20.30
CA ALA A 43 47.62 -34.76 21.10
C ALA A 43 47.54 -35.54 22.43
N GLN A 44 46.37 -35.58 23.07
CA GLN A 44 46.13 -36.37 24.29
C GLN A 44 46.15 -37.88 24.04
N GLU A 45 45.65 -38.32 22.88
CA GLU A 45 45.75 -39.71 22.45
C GLU A 45 47.22 -40.12 22.27
N GLN A 46 48.02 -39.30 21.60
CA GLN A 46 49.47 -39.53 21.43
C GLN A 46 50.21 -39.59 22.77
N ALA A 47 49.73 -38.86 23.78
CA ALA A 47 50.21 -38.91 25.16
C ALA A 47 49.70 -40.13 25.97
N GLY A 48 48.99 -41.08 25.34
CA GLY A 48 48.59 -42.36 25.94
C GLY A 48 47.21 -42.39 26.61
N LYS A 49 46.37 -41.36 26.45
CA LYS A 49 44.99 -41.38 26.99
C LYS A 49 44.04 -42.17 26.09
N ILE A 50 43.66 -43.37 26.52
CA ILE A 50 42.86 -44.36 25.76
C ILE A 50 41.51 -43.81 25.26
N ASN A 51 40.82 -42.98 26.05
CA ASN A 51 39.50 -42.44 25.67
C ASN A 51 39.56 -41.25 24.69
N ALA A 52 40.75 -40.75 24.34
CA ALA A 52 40.87 -39.55 23.51
C ALA A 52 40.67 -39.80 22.01
N ARG A 53 40.96 -41.03 21.53
CA ARG A 53 40.89 -41.39 20.10
C ARG A 53 39.49 -41.27 19.49
N LEU A 54 38.50 -41.93 20.10
CA LEU A 54 37.11 -41.91 19.61
C LEU A 54 36.54 -40.48 19.61
N ASN A 55 36.86 -39.71 20.65
CA ASN A 55 36.41 -38.32 20.76
C ASN A 55 37.09 -37.40 19.73
N ALA A 56 38.34 -37.65 19.36
CA ALA A 56 39.06 -36.88 18.33
C ALA A 56 38.43 -37.10 16.95
N GLU A 57 38.15 -38.36 16.60
CA GLU A 57 37.53 -38.73 15.33
C GLU A 57 36.10 -38.15 15.20
N GLU A 58 35.30 -38.23 16.27
CA GLU A 58 33.96 -37.62 16.31
C GLU A 58 34.00 -36.10 16.17
N SER A 59 34.94 -35.43 16.86
CA SER A 59 35.13 -33.98 16.76
C SER A 59 35.52 -33.56 15.34
N ARG A 60 36.40 -34.34 14.69
CA ARG A 60 36.79 -34.11 13.30
C ARG A 60 35.63 -34.30 12.32
N LYS A 61 34.88 -35.40 12.45
CA LYS A 61 33.66 -35.63 11.65
C LYS A 61 32.65 -34.49 11.79
N ARG A 62 32.54 -33.91 12.99
CA ARG A 62 31.65 -32.77 13.24
C ARG A 62 32.13 -31.50 12.54
N ALA A 63 33.42 -31.21 12.53
CA ALA A 63 33.99 -30.09 11.78
C ALA A 63 33.76 -30.25 10.26
N ASP A 64 34.04 -31.43 9.71
CA ASP A 64 33.84 -31.73 8.28
C ASP A 64 32.36 -31.59 7.87
N ALA A 65 31.43 -32.07 8.72
CA ALA A 65 29.99 -31.92 8.49
C ALA A 65 29.55 -30.44 8.51
N LEU A 66 30.13 -29.62 9.38
CA LEU A 66 29.85 -28.17 9.43
C LEU A 66 30.43 -27.44 8.21
N GLN A 67 31.61 -27.83 7.72
CA GLN A 67 32.18 -27.32 6.46
C GLN A 67 31.27 -27.64 5.27
N GLY A 68 30.78 -28.87 5.17
CA GLY A 68 29.82 -29.27 4.12
C GLY A 68 28.52 -28.45 4.18
N ARG A 69 27.99 -28.20 5.39
CA ARG A 69 26.81 -27.34 5.59
C ARG A 69 27.06 -25.89 5.18
N LEU A 70 28.22 -25.33 5.53
CA LEU A 70 28.61 -23.98 5.13
C LEU A 70 28.66 -23.86 3.61
N HIS A 71 29.37 -24.78 2.95
CA HIS A 71 29.49 -24.79 1.49
C HIS A 71 28.13 -24.87 0.81
N LYS A 72 27.31 -25.86 1.18
CA LYS A 72 25.94 -26.02 0.66
C LYS A 72 25.11 -24.75 0.83
N ARG A 73 25.19 -24.11 2.00
CA ARG A 73 24.39 -22.91 2.28
C ARG A 73 24.85 -21.71 1.46
N LEU A 74 26.16 -21.54 1.25
CA LEU A 74 26.69 -20.49 0.39
C LEU A 74 26.26 -20.67 -1.07
N ASP A 75 26.20 -21.91 -1.56
CA ASP A 75 25.73 -22.20 -2.92
C ASP A 75 24.23 -21.96 -3.10
N GLU A 76 23.42 -22.23 -2.07
CA GLU A 76 22.00 -21.86 -2.06
C GLU A 76 21.82 -20.33 -2.12
N LEU A 77 22.55 -19.59 -1.30
CA LEU A 77 22.51 -18.12 -1.29
C LEU A 77 23.01 -17.52 -2.61
N LYS A 78 24.05 -18.11 -3.21
CA LYS A 78 24.55 -17.70 -4.54
C LYS A 78 23.50 -17.87 -5.63
N ARG A 79 22.72 -18.94 -5.59
CA ARG A 79 21.58 -19.14 -6.50
C ARG A 79 20.47 -18.14 -6.26
N GLU A 80 20.17 -17.82 -5.00
CA GLU A 80 19.17 -16.79 -4.65
C GLU A 80 19.53 -15.38 -5.15
N ARG A 81 20.84 -15.06 -5.29
CA ARG A 81 21.29 -13.81 -5.91
C ARG A 81 20.95 -13.69 -7.40
N GLN A 82 20.69 -14.81 -8.09
CA GLN A 82 20.42 -14.83 -9.53
C GLN A 82 18.95 -14.47 -9.81
N ILE A 83 18.63 -13.17 -9.75
CA ILE A 83 17.28 -12.65 -9.94
C ILE A 83 17.10 -12.17 -11.38
N ALA A 84 16.19 -12.81 -12.12
CA ALA A 84 15.81 -12.45 -13.48
C ALA A 84 14.30 -12.24 -13.59
N SER A 85 13.88 -11.29 -14.41
CA SER A 85 12.48 -11.15 -14.81
C SER A 85 12.16 -12.13 -15.92
N LEU A 86 11.17 -12.99 -15.71
CA LEU A 86 10.60 -13.78 -16.80
C LEU A 86 9.77 -12.86 -17.72
N PRO A 87 9.73 -13.13 -19.04
CA PRO A 87 8.82 -12.43 -19.95
C PRO A 87 7.37 -12.57 -19.45
N PRO A 88 6.56 -11.50 -19.51
CA PRO A 88 5.15 -11.60 -19.13
C PRO A 88 4.43 -12.58 -20.06
N VAL A 89 3.61 -13.45 -19.46
CA VAL A 89 2.75 -14.37 -20.22
C VAL A 89 1.40 -13.70 -20.44
N VAL A 90 1.05 -13.43 -21.69
CA VAL A 90 -0.28 -12.91 -22.05
C VAL A 90 -1.28 -14.04 -21.94
N GLN A 91 -2.16 -13.99 -20.92
CA GLN A 91 -3.19 -15.01 -20.71
C GLN A 91 -4.42 -14.82 -21.60
N GLY A 92 -4.62 -13.61 -22.12
CA GLY A 92 -5.73 -13.26 -23.01
C GLY A 92 -5.71 -11.77 -23.34
N GLY A 93 -6.51 -11.39 -24.34
CA GLY A 93 -6.73 -10.00 -24.73
C GLY A 93 -8.22 -9.74 -24.88
N VAL A 94 -8.65 -8.51 -24.60
CA VAL A 94 -10.00 -8.04 -24.87
C VAL A 94 -9.92 -6.82 -25.77
N LEU A 95 -10.76 -6.79 -26.79
CA LEU A 95 -10.98 -5.60 -27.60
C LEU A 95 -12.18 -4.84 -27.01
N VAL A 96 -11.89 -3.70 -26.37
CA VAL A 96 -12.95 -2.81 -25.87
C VAL A 96 -13.25 -1.79 -26.96
N VAL A 97 -14.44 -1.89 -27.55
CA VAL A 97 -14.95 -0.87 -28.48
C VAL A 97 -15.95 -0.01 -27.72
N PRO A 98 -15.65 1.28 -27.46
CA PRO A 98 -16.62 2.16 -26.84
C PRO A 98 -17.88 2.26 -27.70
N PHE A 99 -19.05 2.10 -27.10
CA PHE A 99 -20.32 2.19 -27.83
C PHE A 99 -20.48 3.55 -28.54
N GLY A 100 -19.91 4.61 -27.97
CA GLY A 100 -19.86 5.94 -28.61
C GLY A 100 -19.09 5.98 -29.93
N LEU A 101 -18.02 5.17 -30.08
CA LEU A 101 -17.28 5.06 -31.35
C LEU A 101 -18.15 4.39 -32.42
N ILE A 102 -18.88 3.34 -32.06
CA ILE A 102 -19.83 2.65 -32.96
C ILE A 102 -20.91 3.64 -33.42
N ASN A 103 -21.49 4.41 -32.52
CA ASN A 103 -22.50 5.42 -32.84
C ASN A 103 -21.96 6.50 -33.79
N ALA A 104 -20.75 7.01 -33.53
CA ALA A 104 -20.11 8.00 -34.39
C ALA A 104 -19.85 7.46 -35.80
N MET A 105 -19.38 6.21 -35.92
CA MET A 105 -19.16 5.55 -37.21
C MET A 105 -20.47 5.29 -37.98
N GLN A 106 -21.59 5.13 -37.27
CA GLN A 106 -22.92 4.94 -37.85
C GLN A 106 -23.68 6.26 -38.11
N GLY A 107 -23.05 7.41 -37.84
CA GLY A 107 -23.70 8.72 -37.98
C GLY A 107 -24.85 8.94 -37.00
N GLN A 108 -24.95 8.14 -35.93
CA GLN A 108 -25.95 8.33 -34.90
C GLN A 108 -25.53 9.47 -33.97
N PRO A 109 -26.45 10.38 -33.60
CA PRO A 109 -26.13 11.41 -32.62
C PRO A 109 -25.69 10.73 -31.32
N MET A 110 -24.49 11.05 -30.86
CA MET A 110 -24.03 10.59 -29.56
C MET A 110 -24.99 11.13 -28.50
N ALA A 111 -25.80 10.25 -27.90
CA ALA A 111 -26.32 10.53 -26.58
C ALA A 111 -25.08 10.75 -25.71
N SER A 112 -24.83 11.99 -25.32
CA SER A 112 -23.66 12.36 -24.54
C SER A 112 -23.66 11.52 -23.27
N SER A 113 -22.83 10.47 -23.22
CA SER A 113 -22.44 9.88 -21.97
C SER A 113 -21.47 10.85 -21.30
N ALA A 114 -22.00 11.97 -20.80
CA ALA A 114 -21.31 13.01 -20.05
C ALA A 114 -20.82 12.50 -18.67
N ALA A 115 -20.65 11.19 -18.49
CA ALA A 115 -20.55 10.57 -17.18
C ALA A 115 -19.11 10.17 -16.78
N SER A 116 -18.13 10.14 -17.67
CA SER A 116 -16.77 9.64 -17.32
C SER A 116 -15.63 10.65 -17.42
N VAL A 117 -15.66 11.58 -18.39
CA VAL A 117 -14.65 12.66 -18.47
C VAL A 117 -15.07 13.88 -17.65
N ASP A 118 -16.37 14.14 -17.54
CA ASP A 118 -16.92 15.24 -16.73
C ASP A 118 -16.75 14.97 -15.22
N THR A 119 -16.67 13.71 -14.78
CA THR A 119 -16.57 13.37 -13.36
C THR A 119 -15.24 13.71 -12.73
N GLN A 120 -14.10 13.50 -13.41
CA GLN A 120 -12.79 13.86 -12.85
C GLN A 120 -12.59 15.38 -12.83
N ALA A 121 -13.03 16.08 -13.88
CA ALA A 121 -13.01 17.54 -13.91
C ALA A 121 -13.97 18.14 -12.87
N ALA A 122 -15.16 17.57 -12.68
CA ALA A 122 -16.08 17.97 -11.61
C ALA A 122 -15.53 17.68 -10.21
N ALA A 123 -14.85 16.55 -10.00
CA ALA A 123 -14.20 16.21 -8.74
C ALA A 123 -13.07 17.19 -8.41
N ALA A 124 -12.20 17.49 -9.37
CA ALA A 124 -11.14 18.49 -9.20
C ALA A 124 -11.71 19.89 -8.90
N ARG A 125 -12.78 20.29 -9.60
CA ARG A 125 -13.50 21.55 -9.32
C ARG A 125 -14.10 21.56 -7.92
N ALA A 126 -14.71 20.47 -7.48
CA ALA A 126 -15.29 20.35 -6.14
C ALA A 126 -14.20 20.49 -5.06
N ARG A 127 -13.06 19.82 -5.21
CA ARG A 127 -11.93 19.95 -4.28
C ARG A 127 -11.38 21.37 -4.23
N ALA A 128 -11.24 22.03 -5.37
CA ALA A 128 -10.80 23.43 -5.43
C ALA A 128 -11.73 24.36 -4.63
N ILE A 129 -13.05 24.23 -4.82
CA ILE A 129 -14.07 24.99 -4.08
C ILE A 129 -13.93 24.75 -2.56
N VAL A 130 -13.81 23.49 -2.14
CA VAL A 130 -13.67 23.15 -0.72
C VAL A 130 -12.37 23.70 -0.13
N MET A 131 -11.26 23.65 -0.86
CA MET A 131 -10.00 24.28 -0.43
C MET A 131 -10.15 25.80 -0.25
N ASP A 132 -10.86 26.48 -1.15
CA ASP A 132 -11.07 27.92 -1.01
C ASP A 132 -11.95 28.27 0.20
N ILE A 133 -12.98 27.45 0.48
CA ILE A 133 -13.79 27.57 1.69
C ILE A 133 -12.94 27.35 2.93
N GLU A 134 -12.15 26.27 3.01
CA GLU A 134 -11.28 26.00 4.16
C GLU A 134 -10.28 27.14 4.40
N ARG A 135 -9.72 27.73 3.34
CA ARG A 135 -8.86 28.92 3.45
C ARG A 135 -9.62 30.12 4.00
N SER A 136 -10.85 30.34 3.55
CA SER A 136 -11.70 31.44 4.05
C SER A 136 -12.08 31.29 5.52
N LEU A 137 -12.14 30.04 6.02
CA LEU A 137 -12.34 29.70 7.43
C LEU A 137 -11.05 29.81 8.27
N GLY A 138 -9.91 30.15 7.65
CA GLY A 138 -8.62 30.30 8.34
C GLY A 138 -7.85 28.98 8.51
N TYR A 139 -8.22 27.93 7.78
CA TYR A 139 -7.49 26.67 7.76
C TYR A 139 -6.50 26.59 6.60
N GLU A 140 -5.57 25.64 6.66
CA GLU A 140 -4.52 25.43 5.65
C GLU A 140 -4.73 24.07 4.94
N PRO A 141 -5.56 24.01 3.87
CA PRO A 141 -5.86 22.78 3.15
C PRO A 141 -4.80 22.38 2.12
N VAL A 142 -4.55 21.08 2.02
CA VAL A 142 -3.66 20.42 1.06
C VAL A 142 -4.40 19.29 0.36
N ASP A 143 -4.32 19.22 -0.97
CA ASP A 143 -4.90 18.14 -1.77
C ASP A 143 -4.06 16.85 -1.65
N ARG A 144 -4.75 15.76 -1.32
CA ARG A 144 -4.22 14.42 -1.01
C ARG A 144 -4.96 13.31 -1.77
N GLU A 145 -5.79 13.64 -2.76
CA GLU A 145 -6.57 12.69 -3.57
C GLU A 145 -5.72 11.49 -4.05
N PHE A 146 -4.52 11.76 -4.57
CA PHE A 146 -3.68 10.72 -5.17
C PHE A 146 -2.92 9.86 -4.16
N ASP A 147 -2.94 10.23 -2.87
CA ASP A 147 -2.24 9.53 -1.79
C ASP A 147 -3.05 8.33 -1.27
N LYS A 148 -4.33 8.19 -1.67
CA LYS A 148 -5.23 7.07 -1.33
C LYS A 148 -5.43 6.86 0.18
N LEU A 149 -5.54 7.96 0.93
CA LEU A 149 -5.61 7.95 2.40
C LEU A 149 -7.04 7.73 2.94
N GLY A 150 -8.05 7.70 2.07
CA GLY A 150 -9.47 7.58 2.45
C GLY A 150 -10.14 8.92 2.77
N TYR A 151 -9.52 10.01 2.32
CA TYR A 151 -10.05 11.37 2.23
C TYR A 151 -9.27 12.09 1.13
N ASP A 152 -9.80 13.21 0.66
CA ASP A 152 -9.24 13.97 -0.44
C ASP A 152 -8.36 15.13 0.03
N LEU A 153 -8.69 15.79 1.15
CA LEU A 153 -7.97 16.96 1.65
C LEU A 153 -7.55 16.79 3.11
N GLU A 154 -6.33 17.21 3.43
CA GLU A 154 -5.89 17.49 4.80
C GLU A 154 -5.96 18.99 5.04
N SER A 155 -6.83 19.42 5.96
CA SER A 155 -6.98 20.83 6.33
C SER A 155 -6.43 21.06 7.73
N ARG A 156 -5.27 21.72 7.82
CA ARG A 156 -4.60 21.98 9.10
C ARG A 156 -5.27 23.15 9.82
N VAL A 157 -5.46 22.99 11.13
CA VAL A 157 -5.96 24.04 12.02
C VAL A 157 -4.76 24.77 12.65
N PRO A 158 -4.45 26.03 12.25
CA PRO A 158 -3.29 26.76 12.75
C PRO A 158 -3.28 26.85 14.28
N GLY A 159 -2.10 26.75 14.89
CA GLY A 159 -1.91 26.91 16.33
C GLY A 159 -2.36 25.73 17.22
N THR A 160 -3.08 24.73 16.69
CA THR A 160 -3.59 23.60 17.48
C THR A 160 -2.89 22.26 17.19
N GLY A 161 -2.20 22.17 16.06
CA GLY A 161 -1.61 20.91 15.58
C GLY A 161 -2.64 19.87 15.08
N LYS A 162 -3.94 20.20 15.10
CA LYS A 162 -5.01 19.32 14.61
C LYS A 162 -5.12 19.36 13.09
N LEU A 163 -5.53 18.23 12.52
CA LEU A 163 -5.86 18.06 11.11
C LEU A 163 -7.33 17.71 10.97
N ARG A 164 -8.02 18.31 10.00
CA ARG A 164 -9.34 17.92 9.52
C ARG A 164 -9.15 17.06 8.28
N PHE A 165 -9.85 15.93 8.22
CA PHE A 165 -9.79 14.99 7.09
C PHE A 165 -11.05 15.15 6.27
N ILE A 166 -10.94 15.65 5.03
CA ILE A 166 -12.12 16.04 4.24
C ILE A 166 -12.22 15.17 2.99
N GLU A 167 -13.31 14.43 2.88
CA GLU A 167 -13.69 13.68 1.69
C GLU A 167 -14.64 14.52 0.84
N VAL A 168 -14.36 14.73 -0.45
CA VAL A 168 -15.09 15.67 -1.31
C VAL A 168 -15.91 14.94 -2.37
N LYS A 169 -17.23 15.07 -2.30
CA LYS A 169 -18.15 14.50 -3.29
C LYS A 169 -18.85 15.60 -4.08
N GLY A 170 -18.43 15.79 -5.33
CA GLY A 170 -19.11 16.66 -6.29
C GLY A 170 -20.31 15.97 -6.94
N ARG A 171 -21.50 16.58 -6.89
CA ARG A 171 -22.72 16.07 -7.52
C ARG A 171 -23.49 17.17 -8.23
N ILE A 172 -24.06 16.85 -9.39
CA ILE A 172 -25.05 17.73 -10.03
C ILE A 172 -26.31 17.77 -9.17
N SER A 173 -27.00 18.92 -9.16
CA SER A 173 -28.27 19.04 -8.46
C SER A 173 -29.29 18.02 -8.97
N GLY A 174 -30.02 17.39 -8.05
CA GLY A 174 -30.96 16.31 -8.36
C GLY A 174 -30.34 14.91 -8.51
N ALA A 175 -29.05 14.74 -8.21
CA ALA A 175 -28.47 13.40 -8.06
C ALA A 175 -29.18 12.62 -6.94
N SER A 176 -29.47 11.34 -7.18
CA SER A 176 -30.17 10.50 -6.20
C SER A 176 -29.25 9.95 -5.12
N VAL A 177 -27.97 9.71 -5.42
CA VAL A 177 -27.05 9.00 -4.52
C VAL A 177 -25.64 9.56 -4.48
N VAL A 178 -24.99 9.37 -3.32
CA VAL A 178 -23.55 9.57 -3.12
C VAL A 178 -22.90 8.22 -2.83
N THR A 179 -21.99 7.82 -3.71
CA THR A 179 -21.13 6.65 -3.53
C THR A 179 -19.91 7.01 -2.69
N VAL A 180 -19.64 6.18 -1.68
CA VAL A 180 -18.53 6.30 -0.74
C VAL A 180 -17.78 4.97 -0.72
N THR A 181 -16.45 5.00 -0.73
CA THR A 181 -15.65 3.76 -0.68
C THR A 181 -15.56 3.19 0.73
N ARG A 182 -15.26 1.89 0.85
CA ARG A 182 -15.01 1.26 2.16
C ARG A 182 -13.90 1.96 2.94
N ASN A 183 -12.85 2.40 2.24
CA ASN A 183 -11.71 3.07 2.87
C ASN A 183 -12.13 4.42 3.49
N GLU A 184 -12.92 5.22 2.77
CA GLU A 184 -13.48 6.48 3.28
C GLU A 184 -14.36 6.27 4.52
N ILE A 185 -15.23 5.25 4.50
CA ILE A 185 -16.08 4.92 5.64
C ILE A 185 -15.24 4.54 6.87
N LEU A 186 -14.25 3.66 6.68
CA LEU A 186 -13.37 3.24 7.77
C LEU A 186 -12.54 4.39 8.34
N THR A 187 -12.00 5.25 7.48
CA THR A 187 -11.24 6.42 7.92
C THR A 187 -12.11 7.37 8.73
N SER A 188 -13.36 7.59 8.30
CA SER A 188 -14.34 8.38 9.06
C SER A 188 -14.66 7.77 10.43
N LEU A 189 -14.80 6.44 10.54
CA LEU A 189 -15.10 5.77 11.81
C LEU A 189 -13.92 5.80 12.77
N ASN A 190 -12.69 5.77 12.25
CA ASN A 190 -11.46 5.85 13.04
C ASN A 190 -11.17 7.28 13.56
N LYS A 191 -11.65 8.32 12.85
CA LYS A 191 -11.41 9.73 13.15
C LYS A 191 -12.73 10.54 13.16
N PRO A 192 -13.71 10.18 14.00
CA PRO A 192 -15.07 10.70 13.90
C PRO A 192 -15.19 12.21 14.20
N GLU A 193 -14.29 12.78 15.00
CA GLU A 193 -14.30 14.22 15.33
C GLU A 193 -13.64 15.09 14.24
N ASP A 194 -12.67 14.51 13.54
CA ASP A 194 -11.82 15.22 12.58
C ASP A 194 -12.26 15.01 11.12
N PHE A 195 -13.06 13.96 10.85
CA PHE A 195 -13.52 13.62 9.51
C PHE A 195 -14.77 14.41 9.09
N ILE A 196 -14.75 14.93 7.86
CA ILE A 196 -15.82 15.71 7.27
C ILE A 196 -16.09 15.17 5.85
N LEU A 197 -17.34 14.85 5.55
CA LEU A 197 -17.78 14.66 4.18
C LEU A 197 -18.27 16.01 3.63
N ALA A 198 -17.52 16.59 2.69
CA ALA A 198 -17.88 17.81 1.99
C ALA A 198 -18.60 17.47 0.68
N ILE A 199 -19.84 17.92 0.58
CA ILE A 199 -20.68 17.71 -0.60
C ILE A 199 -20.75 19.02 -1.37
N VAL A 200 -20.36 18.99 -2.65
CA VAL A 200 -20.47 20.13 -3.55
C VAL A 200 -21.59 19.86 -4.55
N GLU A 201 -22.72 20.55 -4.38
CA GLU A 201 -23.87 20.50 -5.29
C GLU A 201 -23.71 21.55 -6.40
N PHE A 202 -23.66 21.12 -7.65
CA PHE A 202 -23.60 22.00 -8.82
C PHE A 202 -25.01 22.29 -9.37
N LEU A 203 -25.43 23.55 -9.33
CA LEU A 203 -26.79 24.00 -9.68
C LEU A 203 -26.97 24.41 -11.15
N GLY A 204 -25.89 24.34 -11.95
CA GLY A 204 -25.86 24.88 -13.31
C GLY A 204 -25.27 26.30 -13.36
N GLU A 205 -24.84 26.73 -14.55
CA GLU A 205 -24.32 28.10 -14.82
C GLU A 205 -23.17 28.56 -13.90
N GLY A 206 -22.35 27.62 -13.42
CA GLY A 206 -21.21 27.89 -12.53
C GLY A 206 -21.58 28.12 -11.06
N GLN A 207 -22.86 28.08 -10.71
CA GLN A 207 -23.31 28.17 -9.33
C GLN A 207 -23.17 26.82 -8.61
N HIS A 208 -22.78 26.87 -7.34
CA HIS A 208 -22.62 25.70 -6.50
C HIS A 208 -23.01 25.98 -5.05
N ARG A 209 -23.37 24.93 -4.31
CA ARG A 209 -23.57 24.94 -2.85
C ARG A 209 -22.67 23.91 -2.22
N VAL A 210 -22.17 24.23 -1.03
CA VAL A 210 -21.28 23.34 -0.28
C VAL A 210 -21.90 23.02 1.07
N HIS A 211 -21.93 21.74 1.38
CA HIS A 211 -22.54 21.19 2.58
C HIS A 211 -21.52 20.33 3.31
N TYR A 212 -21.33 20.57 4.61
CA TYR A 212 -20.42 19.76 5.44
C TYR A 212 -21.22 18.81 6.31
N LEU A 213 -20.83 17.54 6.29
CA LEU A 213 -21.37 16.51 7.16
C LEU A 213 -20.27 15.96 8.07
N ARG A 214 -20.42 16.19 9.38
CA ARG A 214 -19.58 15.57 10.40
C ARG A 214 -20.18 14.22 10.79
N GLN A 215 -19.32 13.26 11.13
CA GLN A 215 -19.73 11.88 11.46
C GLN A 215 -20.70 11.27 10.43
N PRO A 216 -20.34 11.29 9.12
CA PRO A 216 -21.27 10.92 8.05
C PRO A 216 -21.72 9.46 8.09
N PHE A 217 -20.90 8.57 8.66
CA PHE A 217 -21.14 7.13 8.70
C PHE A 217 -21.14 6.62 10.13
N GLN A 218 -22.03 5.66 10.42
CA GLN A 218 -22.24 5.12 11.77
C GLN A 218 -21.84 3.65 11.90
N ARG A 219 -21.65 2.95 10.77
CA ARG A 219 -21.40 1.52 10.76
C ARG A 219 -20.44 1.13 9.64
N GLU A 220 -19.57 0.17 9.95
CA GLU A 220 -18.66 -0.44 8.98
C GLU A 220 -19.42 -1.33 7.97
N PRO A 221 -19.09 -1.25 6.67
CA PRO A 221 -19.68 -2.13 5.66
C PRO A 221 -19.11 -3.56 5.73
N ASP A 222 -19.86 -4.52 5.20
CA ASP A 222 -19.42 -5.93 5.17
C ASP A 222 -18.06 -6.11 4.45
N PHE A 223 -17.33 -7.17 4.82
CA PHE A 223 -15.96 -7.41 4.34
C PHE A 223 -15.84 -7.46 2.80
N GLY A 224 -16.88 -7.94 2.12
CA GLY A 224 -16.92 -8.04 0.65
C GLY A 224 -17.32 -6.76 -0.08
N VAL A 225 -17.70 -5.69 0.63
CA VAL A 225 -18.21 -4.45 0.04
C VAL A 225 -17.05 -3.49 -0.26
N THR A 226 -16.93 -3.05 -1.51
CA THR A 226 -15.92 -2.07 -1.92
C THR A 226 -16.42 -0.63 -1.84
N SER A 227 -17.73 -0.41 -2.01
CA SER A 227 -18.38 0.90 -1.92
C SER A 227 -19.83 0.79 -1.48
N VAL A 228 -20.34 1.84 -0.84
CA VAL A 228 -21.74 1.97 -0.40
C VAL A 228 -22.36 3.20 -1.05
N ASN A 229 -23.63 3.10 -1.48
CA ASN A 229 -24.41 4.23 -1.96
C ASN A 229 -25.33 4.73 -0.84
N TYR A 230 -25.30 6.03 -0.58
CA TYR A 230 -26.19 6.71 0.35
C TYR A 230 -27.17 7.59 -0.43
N ASP A 231 -28.40 7.72 0.08
CA ASP A 231 -29.38 8.65 -0.46
C ASP A 231 -28.88 10.10 -0.29
N PHE A 232 -28.92 10.87 -1.38
CA PHE A 232 -28.37 12.21 -1.38
C PHE A 232 -29.18 13.18 -0.50
N ALA A 233 -30.51 13.09 -0.55
CA ALA A 233 -31.39 13.96 0.21
C ALA A 233 -31.27 13.69 1.73
N GLU A 234 -31.16 12.42 2.11
CA GLU A 234 -30.94 12.01 3.50
C GLU A 234 -29.60 12.55 4.02
N LEU A 235 -28.53 12.49 3.22
CA LEU A 235 -27.25 13.06 3.59
C LEU A 235 -27.34 14.57 3.80
N LEU A 236 -27.95 15.30 2.85
CA LEU A 236 -28.11 16.75 2.90
C LEU A 236 -28.89 17.22 4.13
N ALA A 237 -29.91 16.48 4.54
CA ALA A 237 -30.73 16.81 5.72
C ALA A 237 -29.92 16.83 7.04
N ARG A 238 -28.77 16.16 7.08
CA ARG A 238 -27.88 16.11 8.26
C ARG A 238 -26.72 17.09 8.17
N THR A 239 -26.59 17.82 7.07
CA THR A 239 -25.48 18.74 6.83
C THR A 239 -25.67 20.06 7.56
N ALA A 240 -24.55 20.72 7.83
CA ALA A 240 -24.51 22.10 8.27
C ALA A 240 -23.72 22.94 7.27
N SER A 241 -23.87 24.27 7.36
CA SER A 241 -22.99 25.20 6.65
C SER A 241 -21.53 24.97 7.07
N PRO A 242 -20.55 25.16 6.15
CA PRO A 242 -19.14 25.01 6.48
C PRO A 242 -18.72 25.84 7.71
N ALA A 243 -18.09 25.18 8.68
CA ALA A 243 -17.55 25.74 9.92
C ALA A 243 -16.33 24.95 10.45
#